data_AF-A0A1Q2YBZ1-F1
#
_entry.id   AF-A0A1Q2YBZ1-F1
#
_cell.length_a   1.000
_cell.length_b   1.000
_cell.length_c   1.000
_cell.angle_alpha   90.00
_cell.angle_beta   90.00
_cell.angle_gamma   90.00
#
_symmetry.space_group_name_H-M   'P 1'
#
loop_
_entity.id
_entity.type
_entity.pdbx_description
1 polymer ?
#
loop_
_entity_poly.entity_id
_entity_poly.type
_entity_poly.pdbx_seq_one_letter_code
_entity_poly.pdbx_strand_id
1 'polypeptide(L)'
;MSKRRVLGKSDGSPAIPRPSTLLPQNGQAKPQNEDFICPMCNLPMKSLAQLNHHVDSLHLNIPSQDTPLDRKISKNHDKRATSSSLPGSTVSTTRSGQPQHKRVDNGIWSKCCLQCLNDFDGWNGVIGNAPLVDKTDDFNRMRKTKREEESLRNLVLERRVQKVFNWIVETFNSSGRFSESELRAFENQLTDWQDGHSVSECPICHTDFGFFIRKHHCRICGDIVCGDLRKGCSMVIPLGIIFDLIKPDENTTSKNQNGEYEKIEHFLKKDMFGVRVCSNCKRRVFNKRVFEIDKLKCENGEFMRSYKMWKMISNKIQTENMTEIKNDEENAMLVSLFTRLDKLAKQIQNIKSESQLSIDELKLYNTLEYAIVNYVQAKLPILRKAQEEKLAREREVLQELINGKPKLSMRDLREKREKLMVLNEQKFVVESMYQDFKKQRRFDDLKALDSNLEDIEREIQQLTEELGDEAFH
;
A
#
# COMPACT_ATOMS: atom_id res chain seq x y z
N MET A 1 -46.68 -67.84 6.24
CA MET A 1 -46.56 -68.40 4.88
C MET A 1 -45.18 -68.11 4.30
N SER A 2 -44.49 -69.18 3.88
CA SER A 2 -43.36 -69.35 2.92
C SER A 2 -42.41 -68.18 2.63
N LYS A 3 -41.12 -68.29 3.00
CA LYS A 3 -39.97 -68.77 2.18
C LYS A 3 -39.61 -67.80 1.02
N ARG A 4 -38.41 -67.21 0.95
CA ARG A 4 -37.13 -67.87 0.59
C ARG A 4 -35.89 -67.09 1.06
N ARG A 5 -34.80 -67.85 1.13
CA ARG A 5 -33.46 -67.65 1.72
C ARG A 5 -32.42 -67.87 0.62
N VAL A 6 -31.33 -67.09 0.54
CA VAL A 6 -29.97 -67.45 0.05
C VAL A 6 -29.01 -66.40 0.65
N LEU A 7 -28.25 -66.69 1.73
CA LEU A 7 -26.84 -67.18 1.81
C LEU A 7 -25.82 -66.25 1.10
N GLY A 8 -24.74 -65.74 1.70
CA GLY A 8 -24.17 -65.85 3.06
C GLY A 8 -22.79 -65.14 3.16
N LYS A 9 -22.23 -65.11 4.39
CA LYS A 9 -20.80 -64.95 4.81
C LYS A 9 -20.02 -63.71 4.28
N SER A 10 -19.07 -63.07 4.95
CA SER A 10 -18.46 -63.05 6.29
C SER A 10 -17.43 -61.90 6.25
N ASP A 11 -17.20 -61.25 7.38
CA ASP A 11 -15.98 -60.52 7.77
C ASP A 11 -15.47 -59.32 6.93
N GLY A 12 -15.39 -58.17 7.60
CA GLY A 12 -14.61 -57.01 7.15
C GLY A 12 -15.27 -55.68 7.48
N SER A 13 -14.95 -55.10 8.63
CA SER A 13 -15.28 -53.71 8.96
C SER A 13 -14.78 -52.76 7.86
N PRO A 14 -15.62 -51.93 7.23
CA PRO A 14 -15.12 -50.84 6.40
C PRO A 14 -14.76 -49.66 7.32
N ALA A 15 -13.51 -49.23 7.22
CA ALA A 15 -13.01 -48.02 7.85
C ALA A 15 -13.93 -46.83 7.53
N ILE A 16 -14.42 -46.16 8.58
CA ILE A 16 -15.15 -44.89 8.45
C ILE A 16 -14.16 -43.85 7.93
N PRO A 17 -14.44 -43.16 6.81
CA PRO A 17 -13.55 -42.13 6.29
C PRO A 17 -13.50 -40.96 7.27
N ARG A 18 -12.28 -40.54 7.64
CA ARG A 18 -12.03 -39.31 8.39
C ARG A 18 -12.68 -38.13 7.63
N PRO A 19 -13.38 -37.21 8.31
CA PRO A 19 -13.92 -36.03 7.65
C PRO A 19 -12.75 -35.19 7.13
N SER A 20 -12.68 -35.10 5.81
CA SER A 20 -11.73 -34.30 5.06
C SER A 20 -11.80 -32.84 5.49
N THR A 21 -10.63 -32.29 5.76
CA THR A 21 -10.32 -30.85 5.84
C THR A 21 -10.82 -30.14 4.59
N LEU A 22 -12.03 -29.57 4.65
CA LEU A 22 -12.54 -28.65 3.64
C LEU A 22 -12.39 -27.21 4.18
N LEU A 23 -11.16 -26.69 4.09
CA LEU A 23 -10.95 -25.26 3.92
C LEU A 23 -11.21 -24.94 2.45
N PRO A 24 -12.01 -23.91 2.10
CA PRO A 24 -12.11 -23.48 0.71
C PRO A 24 -10.78 -22.84 0.30
N GLN A 25 -10.08 -23.50 -0.65
CA GLN A 25 -8.97 -22.90 -1.37
C GLN A 25 -9.49 -22.02 -2.51
N ASN A 26 -8.86 -20.85 -2.66
CA ASN A 26 -8.87 -19.98 -3.84
C ASN A 26 -10.24 -19.63 -4.46
N GLY A 27 -10.83 -18.54 -3.98
CA GLY A 27 -11.73 -17.69 -4.75
C GLY A 27 -11.15 -16.28 -4.77
N GLN A 28 -11.04 -15.68 -5.97
CA GLN A 28 -10.58 -14.31 -6.17
C GLN A 28 -11.30 -13.35 -5.21
N ALA A 29 -10.57 -12.80 -4.25
CA ALA A 29 -11.12 -11.90 -3.26
C ALA A 29 -11.44 -10.54 -3.91
N LYS A 30 -12.74 -10.25 -4.04
CA LYS A 30 -13.26 -8.89 -4.08
C LYS A 30 -12.62 -8.07 -2.94
N PRO A 31 -12.41 -6.75 -3.09
CA PRO A 31 -11.72 -5.95 -2.08
C PRO A 31 -12.50 -5.98 -0.75
N GLN A 32 -11.94 -6.72 0.23
CA GLN A 32 -12.48 -6.92 1.58
C GLN A 32 -12.15 -5.74 2.48
N ASN A 33 -12.90 -4.65 2.42
CA ASN A 33 -12.70 -3.52 3.35
C ASN A 33 -13.96 -3.09 4.12
N GLU A 34 -15.09 -3.78 3.96
CA GLU A 34 -16.37 -3.38 4.60
C GLU A 34 -16.74 -4.20 5.86
N ASP A 35 -16.11 -5.35 6.12
CA ASP A 35 -16.61 -6.27 7.14
C ASP A 35 -16.18 -5.96 8.58
N PHE A 36 -15.00 -5.36 8.77
CA PHE A 36 -14.37 -5.18 10.09
C PHE A 36 -14.42 -3.74 10.60
N ILE A 37 -15.61 -3.14 10.60
CA ILE A 37 -15.84 -1.82 11.19
C ILE A 37 -16.18 -1.96 12.67
N CYS A 38 -15.53 -1.16 13.52
CA CYS A 38 -15.85 -1.10 14.94
C CYS A 38 -17.25 -0.50 15.16
N PRO A 39 -18.18 -1.23 15.81
CA PRO A 39 -19.56 -0.76 15.99
C PRO A 39 -19.69 0.42 16.97
N MET A 40 -18.64 0.75 17.73
CA MET A 40 -18.69 1.80 18.76
C MET A 40 -18.09 3.14 18.29
N CYS A 41 -17.04 3.11 17.48
CA CYS A 41 -16.40 4.32 16.95
C CYS A 41 -16.42 4.42 15.42
N ASN A 42 -16.98 3.43 14.73
CA ASN A 42 -17.09 3.38 13.28
C ASN A 42 -15.75 3.42 12.53
N LEU A 43 -14.64 3.05 13.19
CA LEU A 43 -13.32 2.95 12.56
C LEU A 43 -13.17 1.61 11.82
N PRO A 44 -12.71 1.62 10.56
CA PRO A 44 -12.42 0.40 9.83
C PRO A 44 -11.13 -0.26 10.33
N MET A 45 -11.11 -1.59 10.39
CA MET A 45 -9.96 -2.40 10.80
C MET A 45 -9.55 -3.33 9.67
N LYS A 46 -8.27 -3.70 9.61
CA LYS A 46 -7.73 -4.56 8.55
C LYS A 46 -8.05 -6.05 8.77
N SER A 47 -8.39 -6.44 10.00
CA SER A 47 -8.68 -7.83 10.34
C SER A 47 -9.60 -7.94 11.56
N LEU A 48 -10.27 -9.09 11.71
CA LEU A 48 -11.05 -9.42 12.89
C LEU A 48 -10.21 -9.38 14.18
N ALA A 49 -8.96 -9.85 14.14
CA ALA A 49 -8.06 -9.81 15.28
C ALA A 49 -7.77 -8.37 15.74
N GLN A 50 -7.51 -7.47 14.77
CA GLN A 50 -7.32 -6.06 15.06
C GLN A 50 -8.59 -5.40 15.60
N LEU A 51 -9.75 -5.75 15.05
CA LEU A 51 -11.04 -5.26 15.54
C LEU A 51 -11.32 -5.72 16.97
N ASN A 52 -11.09 -7.00 17.28
CA ASN A 52 -11.25 -7.52 18.63
C ASN A 52 -10.29 -6.84 19.61
N HIS A 53 -9.01 -6.67 19.24
CA HIS A 53 -8.05 -5.94 20.06
C HIS A 53 -8.46 -4.49 20.28
N HIS A 54 -8.96 -3.80 19.25
CA HIS A 54 -9.45 -2.43 19.34
C HIS A 54 -10.66 -2.32 20.28
N VAL A 55 -11.63 -3.24 20.17
CA VAL A 55 -12.80 -3.30 21.05
C VAL A 55 -12.36 -3.55 22.49
N ASP A 56 -11.49 -4.53 22.71
CA ASP A 56 -10.98 -4.89 24.02
C ASP A 56 -10.18 -3.77 24.69
N SER A 57 -9.32 -3.08 23.95
CA SER A 57 -8.40 -2.08 24.52
C SER A 57 -9.01 -0.70 24.69
N LEU A 58 -9.88 -0.27 23.77
CA LEU A 58 -10.37 1.11 23.73
C LEU A 58 -11.80 1.28 24.20
N HIS A 59 -12.58 0.20 24.28
CA HIS A 59 -14.01 0.30 24.59
C HIS A 59 -14.46 -0.60 25.74
N LEU A 60 -13.80 -1.74 25.95
CA LEU A 60 -14.04 -2.57 27.12
C LEU A 60 -13.12 -2.12 28.26
N ASN A 61 -13.58 -1.16 29.06
CA ASN A 61 -13.07 -0.98 30.42
C ASN A 61 -13.57 -2.16 31.26
N ILE A 62 -12.94 -3.32 31.13
CA ILE A 62 -13.08 -4.37 32.13
C ILE A 62 -12.39 -3.82 33.37
N PRO A 63 -13.10 -3.55 34.48
CA PRO A 63 -12.42 -3.28 35.73
C PRO A 63 -11.61 -4.54 36.03
N SER A 64 -10.28 -4.44 36.10
CA SER A 64 -9.53 -5.49 36.76
C SER A 64 -10.15 -5.63 38.14
N GLN A 65 -10.60 -6.83 38.49
CA GLN A 65 -11.07 -7.11 39.84
C GLN A 65 -9.88 -7.15 40.81
N ASP A 66 -9.14 -6.06 40.90
CA ASP A 66 -8.25 -5.80 42.03
C ASP A 66 -9.02 -4.89 42.98
N THR A 67 -10.04 -5.45 43.61
CA THR A 67 -10.56 -4.86 44.84
C THR A 67 -9.51 -5.08 45.94
N PRO A 68 -9.00 -4.01 46.58
CA PRO A 68 -8.02 -4.16 47.64
C PRO A 68 -8.74 -4.67 48.90
N LEU A 69 -8.61 -5.97 49.18
CA LEU A 69 -8.86 -6.48 50.51
C LEU A 69 -7.75 -5.99 51.45
N ASP A 70 -8.19 -5.64 52.66
CA ASP A 70 -7.51 -4.81 53.64
C ASP A 70 -6.02 -5.12 53.91
N ARG A 71 -5.29 -4.01 54.05
CA ARG A 71 -3.98 -3.92 54.71
C ARG A 71 -3.97 -4.67 56.06
N LYS A 72 -2.98 -5.55 56.26
CA LYS A 72 -1.97 -5.45 57.34
C LYS A 72 -1.02 -6.65 57.33
N ILE A 73 0.18 -6.40 57.87
CA ILE A 73 1.33 -7.29 58.13
C ILE A 73 2.34 -7.30 56.96
N SER A 74 3.22 -6.30 56.90
CA SER A 74 4.54 -6.20 57.56
C SER A 74 5.66 -6.70 56.62
N LYS A 75 6.35 -5.75 55.96
CA LYS A 75 7.79 -5.47 56.14
C LYS A 75 8.70 -6.70 56.05
N ASN A 76 9.43 -6.84 54.95
CA ASN A 76 10.87 -6.53 54.88
C ASN A 76 11.58 -7.10 53.63
N HIS A 77 12.65 -6.39 53.26
CA HIS A 77 13.84 -6.77 52.49
C HIS A 77 13.81 -6.88 50.95
N ASP A 78 14.36 -5.81 50.35
CA ASP A 78 15.66 -5.79 49.64
C ASP A 78 15.93 -6.70 48.41
N LYS A 79 16.30 -5.99 47.33
CA LYS A 79 17.43 -6.23 46.40
C LYS A 79 17.30 -7.30 45.29
N ARG A 80 17.25 -6.77 44.04
CA ARG A 80 18.15 -7.01 42.88
C ARG A 80 18.39 -8.45 42.39
N ALA A 81 18.04 -8.72 41.12
CA ALA A 81 18.71 -9.58 40.09
C ALA A 81 17.65 -10.15 39.11
N THR A 82 17.63 -9.75 37.84
CA THR A 82 18.22 -10.44 36.66
C THR A 82 17.79 -11.90 36.43
N SER A 83 17.33 -12.12 35.18
CA SER A 83 17.39 -13.34 34.36
C SER A 83 16.63 -14.61 34.75
N SER A 84 15.86 -15.06 33.76
CA SER A 84 15.68 -16.45 33.30
C SER A 84 14.82 -17.41 34.11
N SER A 85 14.07 -18.20 33.33
CA SER A 85 13.58 -19.56 33.63
C SER A 85 12.20 -19.67 34.25
N LEU A 86 11.31 -20.32 33.48
CA LEU A 86 10.13 -21.04 33.97
C LEU A 86 10.50 -21.95 35.16
N PRO A 87 9.58 -22.16 36.09
CA PRO A 87 9.48 -23.44 36.77
C PRO A 87 8.10 -24.08 36.59
N GLY A 88 8.16 -25.41 36.47
CA GLY A 88 7.05 -26.30 36.17
C GLY A 88 5.99 -26.35 37.26
N SER A 89 4.81 -26.75 36.82
CA SER A 89 3.63 -26.99 37.64
C SER A 89 3.84 -28.22 38.51
N THR A 90 4.15 -28.03 39.79
CA THR A 90 4.03 -29.08 40.81
C THR A 90 2.59 -29.15 41.31
N VAL A 91 1.95 -30.27 40.98
CA VAL A 91 0.66 -30.72 41.55
C VAL A 91 0.78 -30.78 43.07
N SER A 92 -0.08 -30.03 43.76
CA SER A 92 -0.23 -30.08 45.23
C SER A 92 -1.68 -30.37 45.57
N THR A 93 -1.96 -31.65 45.82
CA THR A 93 -3.21 -32.16 46.37
C THR A 93 -3.23 -31.86 47.86
N THR A 94 -4.23 -31.14 48.38
CA THR A 94 -4.88 -31.47 49.67
C THR A 94 -6.11 -30.62 50.00
N ARG A 95 -7.18 -31.37 50.34
CA ARG A 95 -8.16 -31.16 51.42
C ARG A 95 -9.20 -30.02 51.38
N SER A 96 -10.41 -30.47 51.03
CA SER A 96 -11.64 -30.36 51.84
C SER A 96 -11.99 -28.99 52.44
N GLY A 97 -12.65 -28.18 51.62
CA GLY A 97 -13.62 -27.18 52.06
C GLY A 97 -14.61 -27.00 50.93
N GLN A 98 -15.87 -27.40 51.11
CA GLN A 98 -16.91 -27.22 50.10
C GLN A 98 -17.05 -25.72 49.77
N PRO A 99 -16.80 -25.28 48.53
CA PRO A 99 -17.22 -23.96 48.11
C PRO A 99 -18.70 -24.06 47.75
N GLN A 100 -19.52 -23.24 48.41
CA GLN A 100 -20.90 -23.02 47.99
C GLN A 100 -20.90 -22.56 46.53
N HIS A 101 -21.32 -23.43 45.62
CA HIS A 101 -21.58 -23.05 44.24
C HIS A 101 -22.73 -22.06 44.20
N LYS A 102 -22.43 -20.76 44.15
CA LYS A 102 -23.34 -19.78 43.53
C LYS A 102 -23.59 -20.29 42.11
N ARG A 103 -24.83 -20.63 41.80
CA ARG A 103 -25.23 -20.93 40.42
C ARG A 103 -24.90 -19.70 39.58
N VAL A 104 -23.93 -19.87 38.68
CA VAL A 104 -23.57 -18.88 37.68
C VAL A 104 -24.52 -19.11 36.52
N ASP A 105 -25.73 -18.54 36.59
CA ASP A 105 -26.79 -18.79 35.60
C ASP A 105 -26.41 -18.31 34.18
N ASN A 106 -25.36 -17.49 34.06
CA ASN A 106 -24.76 -17.06 32.80
C ASN A 106 -23.24 -17.21 32.92
N GLY A 107 -22.66 -18.22 32.28
CA GLY A 107 -21.24 -18.59 32.41
C GLY A 107 -20.23 -17.43 32.31
N ILE A 108 -19.00 -17.67 32.76
CA ILE A 108 -17.95 -16.66 32.83
C ILE A 108 -17.19 -16.58 31.51
N TRP A 109 -17.14 -15.40 30.89
CA TRP A 109 -16.30 -15.16 29.72
C TRP A 109 -14.83 -15.31 30.10
N SER A 110 -14.15 -16.27 29.45
CA SER A 110 -12.74 -16.56 29.70
C SER A 110 -11.95 -16.48 28.40
N LYS A 111 -10.85 -15.71 28.40
CA LYS A 111 -9.97 -15.63 27.23
C LYS A 111 -9.14 -16.91 27.13
N CYS A 112 -9.22 -17.61 26.01
CA CYS A 112 -8.35 -18.73 25.67
C CYS A 112 -7.77 -18.52 24.27
N CYS A 113 -6.54 -18.97 24.03
CA CYS A 113 -6.02 -18.99 22.67
C CYS A 113 -6.69 -20.10 21.87
N LEU A 114 -6.68 -20.00 20.54
CA LEU A 114 -7.32 -20.99 19.66
C LEU A 114 -6.81 -22.41 19.90
N GLN A 115 -5.50 -22.55 20.16
CA GLN A 115 -4.88 -23.83 20.47
C GLN A 115 -5.44 -24.41 21.78
N CYS A 116 -5.46 -23.64 22.87
CA CYS A 116 -6.04 -24.09 24.14
C CYS A 116 -7.55 -24.35 24.06
N LEU A 117 -8.29 -23.64 23.21
CA LEU A 117 -9.72 -23.91 22.99
C LEU A 117 -9.92 -25.27 22.31
N ASN A 118 -9.15 -25.55 21.26
CA ASN A 118 -9.26 -26.76 20.47
C ASN A 118 -8.66 -27.99 21.17
N ASP A 119 -7.58 -27.80 21.92
CA ASP A 119 -6.82 -28.87 22.58
C ASP A 119 -7.26 -29.12 24.02
N PHE A 120 -8.28 -28.42 24.52
CA PHE A 120 -8.79 -28.69 25.86
C PHE A 120 -9.47 -30.06 25.89
N ASP A 121 -8.76 -31.06 26.41
CA ASP A 121 -9.21 -32.45 26.50
C ASP A 121 -10.53 -32.62 27.27
N GLY A 122 -10.92 -31.65 28.11
CA GLY A 122 -12.22 -31.65 28.78
C GLY A 122 -13.42 -31.45 27.85
N TRP A 123 -13.21 -31.09 26.58
CA TRP A 123 -14.24 -31.12 25.54
C TRP A 123 -14.52 -32.53 25.02
N ASN A 124 -13.52 -33.42 25.08
CA ASN A 124 -13.64 -34.78 24.59
C ASN A 124 -14.52 -35.60 25.55
N GLY A 125 -15.79 -35.77 25.16
CA GLY A 125 -16.85 -36.40 25.96
C GLY A 125 -18.02 -35.47 26.25
N VAL A 126 -17.80 -34.16 26.25
CA VAL A 126 -18.87 -33.14 26.35
C VAL A 126 -19.30 -32.68 24.96
N ILE A 127 -18.39 -32.28 24.06
CA ILE A 127 -18.75 -31.78 22.72
C ILE A 127 -19.20 -32.89 21.78
N GLY A 128 -18.72 -34.12 21.96
CA GLY A 128 -19.10 -35.25 21.09
C GLY A 128 -20.59 -35.61 21.14
N ASN A 129 -21.29 -35.28 22.24
CA ASN A 129 -22.72 -35.50 22.44
C ASN A 129 -23.49 -34.26 22.95
N ALA A 130 -22.81 -33.13 23.24
CA ALA A 130 -23.50 -31.89 23.54
C ALA A 130 -23.98 -31.25 22.23
N PRO A 131 -25.25 -30.80 22.17
CA PRO A 131 -25.74 -30.09 21.00
C PRO A 131 -24.92 -28.80 20.81
N LEU A 132 -24.06 -28.79 19.79
CA LEU A 132 -23.43 -27.58 19.30
C LEU A 132 -24.52 -26.71 18.67
N VAL A 133 -24.88 -25.62 19.33
CA VAL A 133 -25.79 -24.63 18.76
C VAL A 133 -24.96 -23.48 18.21
N ASP A 134 -24.73 -23.50 16.89
CA ASP A 134 -24.11 -22.36 16.21
C ASP A 134 -25.07 -21.17 16.21
N LYS A 135 -24.63 -20.04 16.76
CA LYS A 135 -25.36 -18.77 16.81
C LYS A 135 -24.73 -17.68 15.93
N THR A 136 -23.80 -18.04 15.06
CA THR A 136 -23.07 -17.11 14.20
C THR A 136 -24.02 -16.35 13.27
N ASP A 137 -25.01 -17.03 12.67
CA ASP A 137 -25.99 -16.38 11.78
C ASP A 137 -26.95 -15.46 12.54
N ASP A 138 -27.39 -15.87 13.73
CA ASP A 138 -28.20 -15.03 14.61
C ASP A 138 -27.41 -13.78 15.03
N PHE A 139 -26.15 -13.94 15.42
CA PHE A 139 -25.25 -12.83 15.73
C PHE A 139 -25.04 -11.90 14.54
N ASN A 140 -24.75 -12.44 13.35
CA ASN A 140 -24.55 -11.66 12.13
C ASN A 140 -25.78 -10.85 11.76
N ARG A 141 -26.98 -11.45 11.85
CA ARG A 141 -28.26 -10.78 11.60
C ARG A 141 -28.49 -9.63 12.58
N MET A 142 -28.37 -9.89 13.89
CA MET A 142 -28.53 -8.87 14.93
C MET A 142 -27.49 -7.74 14.80
N ARG A 143 -26.24 -8.09 14.52
CA ARG A 143 -25.14 -7.13 14.32
C ARG A 143 -25.39 -6.28 13.09
N LYS A 144 -25.84 -6.86 11.98
CA LYS A 144 -26.11 -6.15 10.73
C LYS A 144 -27.16 -5.07 10.94
N THR A 145 -28.30 -5.40 11.54
CA THR A 145 -29.37 -4.43 11.83
C THR A 145 -28.85 -3.27 12.69
N LYS A 146 -28.12 -3.56 13.78
CA LYS A 146 -27.54 -2.50 14.63
C LYS A 146 -26.51 -1.63 13.89
N ARG A 147 -25.67 -2.23 13.03
CA ARG A 147 -24.68 -1.49 12.23
C ARG A 147 -25.34 -0.58 11.20
N GLU A 148 -26.36 -1.06 10.50
CA GLU A 148 -27.07 -0.28 9.50
C GLU A 148 -27.78 0.92 10.12
N GLU A 149 -28.46 0.72 11.25
CA GLU A 149 -29.09 1.81 12.00
C GLU A 149 -28.08 2.87 12.45
N GLU A 150 -26.97 2.43 13.04
CA GLU A 150 -25.91 3.33 13.50
C GLU A 150 -25.23 4.06 12.31
N SER A 151 -25.04 3.38 11.19
CA SER A 151 -24.52 3.97 9.95
C SER A 151 -25.43 5.09 9.43
N LEU A 152 -26.75 4.86 9.40
CA LEU A 152 -27.72 5.88 9.00
C LEU A 152 -27.68 7.10 9.93
N ARG A 153 -27.62 6.89 11.24
CA ARG A 153 -27.46 7.99 12.22
C ARG A 153 -26.18 8.77 11.95
N ASN A 154 -25.06 8.09 11.71
CA ASN A 154 -23.79 8.74 11.41
C ASN A 154 -23.83 9.57 10.13
N LEU A 155 -24.49 9.09 9.06
CA LEU A 155 -24.68 9.84 7.82
C LEU A 155 -25.47 11.14 8.04
N VAL A 156 -26.50 11.12 8.90
CA VAL A 156 -27.25 12.33 9.27
C VAL A 156 -26.35 13.35 9.98
N LEU A 157 -25.53 12.89 10.93
CA LEU A 157 -24.61 13.76 11.65
C LEU A 157 -23.50 14.31 10.73
N GLU A 158 -22.95 13.49 9.83
CA GLU A 158 -21.99 13.91 8.81
C GLU A 158 -22.59 14.98 7.89
N ARG A 159 -23.85 14.82 7.45
CA ARG A 159 -24.56 15.82 6.64
C ARG A 159 -24.75 17.15 7.38
N ARG A 160 -24.96 17.13 8.70
CA ARG A 160 -25.05 18.36 9.50
C ARG A 160 -23.70 19.07 9.59
N VAL A 161 -22.59 18.33 9.75
CA VAL A 161 -21.25 18.94 9.68
C VAL A 161 -20.97 19.53 8.30
N GLN A 162 -21.41 18.88 7.21
CA GLN A 162 -21.31 19.46 5.87
C GLN A 162 -22.10 20.76 5.73
N LYS A 163 -23.30 20.86 6.34
CA LYS A 163 -24.06 22.12 6.36
C LYS A 163 -23.29 23.24 7.06
N VAL A 164 -22.58 22.94 8.15
CA VAL A 164 -21.71 23.92 8.82
C VAL A 164 -20.62 24.42 7.87
N PHE A 165 -19.95 23.50 7.17
CA PHE A 165 -18.92 23.85 6.18
C PHE A 165 -19.48 24.74 5.05
N ASN A 166 -20.62 24.35 4.46
CA ASN A 166 -21.23 25.10 3.38
C ASN A 166 -21.66 26.50 3.84
N TRP A 167 -22.25 26.61 5.04
CA TRP A 167 -22.62 27.91 5.62
C TRP A 167 -21.41 28.83 5.81
N ILE A 168 -20.27 28.30 6.27
CA ILE A 168 -19.02 29.07 6.38
C ILE A 168 -18.62 29.65 5.02
N VAL A 169 -18.58 28.80 3.99
CA VAL A 169 -18.16 29.18 2.64
C VAL A 169 -19.12 30.20 2.03
N GLU A 170 -20.42 29.93 2.07
CA GLU A 170 -21.45 30.79 1.47
C GLU A 170 -21.50 32.17 2.14
N THR A 171 -21.49 32.20 3.48
CA THR A 171 -21.57 33.44 4.25
C THR A 171 -20.31 34.28 4.08
N PHE A 172 -19.13 33.64 4.15
CA PHE A 172 -17.87 34.34 3.94
C PHE A 172 -17.72 34.86 2.50
N ASN A 173 -18.09 34.08 1.49
CA ASN A 173 -18.01 34.54 0.10
C ASN A 173 -18.98 35.69 -0.18
N SER A 174 -20.11 35.74 0.51
CA SER A 174 -21.11 36.80 0.35
C SER A 174 -20.73 38.10 1.07
N SER A 175 -20.13 38.04 2.26
CA SER A 175 -19.94 39.21 3.13
C SER A 175 -18.49 39.45 3.59
N GLY A 176 -17.56 38.55 3.26
CA GLY A 176 -16.14 38.59 3.64
C GLY A 176 -15.85 38.35 5.11
N ARG A 177 -16.89 38.21 5.94
CA ARG A 177 -16.84 37.95 7.40
C ARG A 177 -18.22 37.51 7.87
N PHE A 178 -18.27 36.92 9.06
CA PHE A 178 -19.52 36.68 9.79
C PHE A 178 -19.32 36.90 11.29
N SER A 179 -20.41 37.13 11.99
CA SER A 179 -20.45 37.36 13.44
C SER A 179 -20.88 36.11 14.21
N GLU A 180 -20.58 36.11 15.50
CA GLU A 180 -21.05 35.08 16.44
C GLU A 180 -22.59 34.98 16.47
N SER A 181 -23.30 36.09 16.23
CA SER A 181 -24.77 36.11 16.22
C SER A 181 -25.36 35.35 15.02
N GLU A 182 -24.74 35.49 13.84
CA GLU A 182 -25.12 34.77 12.63
C GLU A 182 -24.83 33.28 12.77
N LEU A 183 -23.67 32.94 13.35
CA LEU A 183 -23.33 31.55 13.67
C LEU A 183 -24.39 30.93 14.60
N ARG A 184 -24.79 31.61 15.67
CA ARG A 184 -25.81 31.12 16.60
C ARG A 184 -27.19 30.97 15.95
N ALA A 185 -27.57 31.91 15.10
CA ALA A 185 -28.82 31.81 14.36
C ALA A 185 -28.84 30.57 13.45
N PHE A 186 -27.72 30.28 12.80
CA PHE A 186 -27.54 29.07 12.00
C PHE A 186 -27.51 27.79 12.86
N GLU A 187 -26.78 27.77 13.99
CA GLU A 187 -26.71 26.62 14.91
C GLU A 187 -28.10 26.18 15.39
N ASN A 188 -29.00 27.12 15.66
CA ASN A 188 -30.38 26.85 16.10
C ASN A 188 -31.22 26.15 15.03
N GLN A 189 -30.88 26.30 13.75
CA GLN A 189 -31.59 25.69 12.62
C GLN A 189 -30.99 24.35 12.19
N LEU A 190 -29.83 23.97 12.75
CA LEU A 190 -29.06 22.82 12.28
C LEU A 190 -29.66 21.48 12.71
N THR A 191 -30.25 21.43 13.91
CA THR A 191 -30.89 20.24 14.49
C THR A 191 -31.95 20.66 15.49
N ASP A 192 -32.95 19.79 15.68
CA ASP A 192 -33.88 19.90 16.79
C ASP A 192 -33.13 19.65 18.10
N TRP A 193 -33.36 20.52 19.09
CA TRP A 193 -32.70 20.42 20.39
C TRP A 193 -33.58 19.65 21.35
N GLN A 194 -32.96 18.71 22.06
CA GLN A 194 -33.66 17.96 23.10
C GLN A 194 -34.15 18.89 24.20
N ASP A 195 -35.38 18.68 24.68
CA ASP A 195 -35.94 19.50 25.75
C ASP A 195 -35.18 19.28 27.07
N GLY A 196 -34.84 20.39 27.73
CA GLY A 196 -34.09 20.43 28.98
C GLY A 196 -34.76 19.66 30.11
N HIS A 197 -36.09 19.59 30.12
CA HIS A 197 -36.85 18.92 31.19
C HIS A 197 -36.87 17.40 31.03
N SER A 198 -36.66 16.89 29.81
CA SER A 198 -36.72 15.46 29.50
C SER A 198 -35.51 14.65 29.98
N VAL A 199 -34.45 15.32 30.49
CA VAL A 199 -33.16 14.68 30.80
C VAL A 199 -32.76 14.90 32.25
N SER A 200 -32.74 13.82 33.04
CA SER A 200 -32.32 13.82 34.44
C SER A 200 -30.82 13.58 34.63
N GLU A 201 -30.17 12.82 33.73
CA GLU A 201 -28.75 12.48 33.80
C GLU A 201 -28.04 12.63 32.45
N CYS A 202 -26.73 12.83 32.47
CA CYS A 202 -25.92 12.90 31.25
C CYS A 202 -25.86 11.53 30.55
N PRO A 203 -26.25 11.40 29.27
CA PRO A 203 -26.28 10.11 28.56
C PRO A 203 -24.90 9.53 28.24
N ILE A 204 -23.81 10.23 28.60
CA ILE A 204 -22.43 9.82 28.32
C ILE A 204 -21.72 9.35 29.59
N CYS A 205 -21.86 10.11 30.68
CA CYS A 205 -21.17 9.82 31.95
C CYS A 205 -22.12 9.47 33.10
N HIS A 206 -23.43 9.43 32.85
CA HIS A 206 -24.49 9.11 33.81
C HIS A 206 -24.44 9.96 35.10
N THR A 207 -23.88 11.18 34.99
CA THR A 207 -23.90 12.14 36.09
C THR A 207 -25.25 12.84 36.10
N ASP A 208 -25.93 12.80 37.24
CA ASP A 208 -27.19 13.51 37.44
C ASP A 208 -27.02 15.00 37.21
N PHE A 209 -27.99 15.57 36.50
CA PHE A 209 -28.11 17.00 36.39
C PHE A 209 -28.68 17.57 37.68
N GLY A 210 -28.10 18.67 38.12
CA GLY A 210 -28.54 19.38 39.31
C GLY A 210 -27.98 20.79 39.28
N PHE A 211 -28.00 21.48 40.43
CA PHE A 211 -27.54 22.87 40.52
C PHE A 211 -26.08 23.08 40.09
N PHE A 212 -25.20 22.10 40.33
CA PHE A 212 -23.77 22.21 40.07
C PHE A 212 -23.34 21.71 38.68
N ILE A 213 -24.15 20.89 38.02
CA ILE A 213 -23.82 20.29 36.72
C ILE A 213 -24.71 20.89 35.64
N ARG A 214 -24.14 21.84 34.88
CA ARG A 214 -24.85 22.53 33.80
C ARG A 214 -25.11 21.58 32.62
N LYS A 215 -26.28 21.77 32.01
CA LYS A 215 -26.69 21.12 30.75
C LYS A 215 -26.10 21.86 29.55
N HIS A 216 -25.67 21.10 28.55
CA HIS A 216 -25.17 21.63 27.27
C HIS A 216 -25.73 20.84 26.11
N HIS A 217 -26.34 21.53 25.15
CA HIS A 217 -26.76 20.93 23.89
C HIS A 217 -25.57 20.70 22.95
N CYS A 218 -25.52 19.54 22.30
CA CYS A 218 -24.68 19.34 21.14
C CYS A 218 -25.34 19.98 19.92
N ARG A 219 -24.62 20.87 19.23
CA ARG A 219 -25.14 21.56 18.03
C ARG A 219 -25.27 20.63 16.82
N ILE A 220 -24.63 19.46 16.86
CA ILE A 220 -24.65 18.47 15.77
C ILE A 220 -25.76 17.43 15.96
N CYS A 221 -25.92 16.84 17.15
CA CYS A 221 -26.97 15.83 17.39
C CYS A 221 -28.22 16.36 18.07
N GLY A 222 -28.15 17.47 18.81
CA GLY A 222 -29.26 18.01 19.60
C GLY A 222 -29.31 17.50 21.05
N ASP A 223 -28.57 16.44 21.39
CA ASP A 223 -28.60 15.82 22.73
C ASP A 223 -28.04 16.75 23.81
N ILE A 224 -28.56 16.59 25.03
CA ILE A 224 -28.06 17.27 26.23
C ILE A 224 -26.99 16.43 26.91
N VAL A 225 -25.84 17.05 27.20
CA VAL A 225 -24.71 16.45 27.92
C VAL A 225 -24.23 17.36 29.04
N CYS A 226 -23.43 16.83 29.97
CA CYS A 226 -22.88 17.63 31.07
C CYS A 226 -21.77 18.60 30.62
N GLY A 227 -21.73 19.76 31.27
CA GLY A 227 -20.67 20.75 31.16
C GLY A 227 -19.49 20.54 32.11
N ASP A 228 -19.38 19.40 32.80
CA ASP A 228 -18.21 19.11 33.64
C ASP A 228 -16.97 18.89 32.76
N LEU A 229 -16.03 19.84 32.84
CA LEU A 229 -14.77 19.83 32.10
C LEU A 229 -13.91 18.60 32.43
N ARG A 230 -14.02 18.06 33.65
CA ARG A 230 -13.26 16.86 34.05
C ARG A 230 -13.74 15.60 33.35
N LYS A 231 -15.03 15.55 32.98
CA LYS A 231 -15.63 14.42 32.28
C LYS A 231 -15.53 14.54 30.75
N GLY A 232 -15.35 15.76 30.23
CA GLY A 232 -15.13 15.98 28.79
C GLY A 232 -16.28 15.54 27.88
N CYS A 233 -17.53 15.51 28.37
CA CYS A 233 -18.70 15.08 27.59
C CYS A 233 -19.13 16.10 26.53
N SER A 234 -18.72 17.36 26.70
CA SER A 234 -18.97 18.47 25.77
C SER A 234 -17.68 19.23 25.51
N MET A 235 -17.52 19.75 24.31
CA MET A 235 -16.41 20.64 23.94
C MET A 235 -16.81 21.59 22.83
N VAL A 236 -16.07 22.68 22.67
CA VAL A 236 -16.21 23.58 21.53
C VAL A 236 -15.13 23.21 20.50
N ILE A 237 -15.55 22.94 19.27
CA ILE A 237 -14.65 22.66 18.16
C ILE A 237 -14.54 23.93 17.32
N PRO A 238 -13.34 24.53 17.17
CA PRO A 238 -13.13 25.69 16.32
C PRO A 238 -13.57 25.44 14.87
N LEU A 239 -14.20 26.43 14.24
CA LEU A 239 -14.65 26.35 12.86
C LEU A 239 -13.51 26.07 11.88
N GLY A 240 -12.30 26.58 12.15
CA GLY A 240 -11.11 26.28 11.33
C GLY A 240 -10.80 24.79 11.26
N ILE A 241 -10.96 24.06 12.37
CA ILE A 241 -10.76 22.60 12.38
C ILE A 241 -11.86 21.91 11.55
N ILE A 242 -13.11 22.35 11.68
CA ILE A 242 -14.23 21.80 10.89
C ILE A 242 -13.98 22.04 9.40
N PHE A 243 -13.53 23.25 9.06
CA PHE A 243 -13.18 23.63 7.70
C PHE A 243 -12.08 22.74 7.12
N ASP A 244 -10.97 22.56 7.85
CA ASP A 244 -9.85 21.73 7.42
C ASP A 244 -10.20 20.24 7.26
N LEU A 245 -11.15 19.73 8.06
CA LEU A 245 -11.56 18.32 7.99
C LEU A 245 -12.52 18.02 6.84
N ILE A 246 -13.21 19.03 6.32
CA ILE A 246 -14.25 18.89 5.29
C ILE A 246 -13.82 19.47 3.95
N LYS A 247 -12.83 20.38 3.93
CA LYS A 247 -12.34 20.99 2.70
C LYS A 247 -11.92 19.90 1.69
N PRO A 248 -12.31 20.06 0.41
CA PRO A 248 -11.91 19.11 -0.62
C PRO A 248 -10.39 19.16 -0.85
N ASP A 249 -9.83 18.07 -1.39
CA ASP A 249 -8.40 17.97 -1.69
C ASP A 249 -8.00 19.03 -2.75
N GLU A 250 -6.81 19.60 -2.59
CA GLU A 250 -6.21 20.57 -3.52
C GLU A 250 -6.17 20.04 -4.96
N ASN A 251 -5.99 18.73 -5.12
CA ASN A 251 -5.97 18.06 -6.42
C ASN A 251 -7.31 18.03 -7.14
N THR A 252 -8.42 18.22 -6.42
CA THR A 252 -9.79 18.18 -6.97
C THR A 252 -10.33 19.58 -7.30
N THR A 253 -9.65 20.61 -6.82
CA THR A 253 -10.20 21.96 -6.69
C THR A 253 -9.51 22.92 -7.66
N SER A 254 -10.26 23.85 -8.27
CA SER A 254 -9.69 24.83 -9.21
C SER A 254 -8.76 25.83 -8.51
N LYS A 255 -7.74 26.35 -9.20
CA LYS A 255 -6.81 27.36 -8.65
C LYS A 255 -7.53 28.58 -8.04
N ASN A 256 -8.64 29.01 -8.64
CA ASN A 256 -9.43 30.14 -8.14
C ASN A 256 -10.12 29.79 -6.81
N GLN A 257 -10.64 28.57 -6.67
CA GLN A 257 -11.29 28.09 -5.46
C GLN A 257 -10.29 27.89 -4.30
N ASN A 258 -9.06 27.45 -4.61
CA ASN A 258 -8.00 27.33 -3.59
C ASN A 258 -7.68 28.69 -2.95
N GLY A 259 -7.60 29.77 -3.75
CA GLY A 259 -7.40 31.12 -3.22
C GLY A 259 -8.56 31.67 -2.39
N GLU A 260 -9.79 31.19 -2.59
CA GLU A 260 -10.94 31.52 -1.73
C GLU A 260 -10.85 30.81 -0.39
N TYR A 261 -10.52 29.52 -0.40
CA TYR A 261 -10.35 28.73 0.82
C TYR A 261 -9.21 29.21 1.71
N GLU A 262 -8.10 29.68 1.13
CA GLU A 262 -7.01 30.29 1.89
C GLU A 262 -7.45 31.53 2.68
N LYS A 263 -8.29 32.40 2.08
CA LYS A 263 -8.82 33.60 2.75
C LYS A 263 -9.74 33.22 3.91
N ILE A 264 -10.59 32.23 3.70
CA ILE A 264 -11.48 31.69 4.75
C ILE A 264 -10.64 31.10 5.89
N GLU A 265 -9.63 30.29 5.58
CA GLU A 265 -8.76 29.68 6.58
C GLU A 265 -8.03 30.74 7.43
N HIS A 266 -7.54 31.81 6.80
CA HIS A 266 -6.92 32.93 7.50
C HIS A 266 -7.90 33.64 8.45
N PHE A 267 -9.13 33.89 8.00
CA PHE A 267 -10.19 34.48 8.84
C PHE A 267 -10.53 33.60 10.04
N LEU A 268 -10.76 32.31 9.82
CA LEU A 268 -11.13 31.34 10.86
C LEU A 268 -10.04 31.15 11.92
N LYS A 269 -8.76 31.29 11.54
CA LYS A 269 -7.63 31.25 12.49
C LYS A 269 -7.59 32.47 13.41
N LYS A 270 -8.15 33.61 12.99
CA LYS A 270 -8.11 34.87 13.74
C LYS A 270 -9.24 35.00 14.76
N ASP A 271 -10.47 34.68 14.37
CA ASP A 271 -11.66 35.07 15.15
C ASP A 271 -12.21 33.97 16.10
N MET A 272 -11.52 32.83 16.23
CA MET A 272 -11.77 31.76 17.23
C MET A 272 -13.23 31.29 17.36
N PHE A 273 -14.06 31.41 16.31
CA PHE A 273 -15.41 30.86 16.31
C PHE A 273 -15.40 29.34 16.46
N GLY A 274 -16.43 28.77 17.10
CA GLY A 274 -16.53 27.32 17.27
C GLY A 274 -17.91 26.82 17.62
N VAL A 275 -18.16 25.55 17.29
CA VAL A 275 -19.43 24.86 17.48
C VAL A 275 -19.32 23.90 18.65
N ARG A 276 -20.29 23.88 19.56
CA ARG A 276 -20.28 22.94 20.69
C ARG A 276 -20.74 21.54 20.28
N VAL A 277 -19.92 20.54 20.55
CA VAL A 277 -20.12 19.15 20.13
C VAL A 277 -19.97 18.22 21.35
N CYS A 278 -20.79 17.17 21.42
CA CYS A 278 -20.63 16.12 22.43
C CYS A 278 -19.50 15.14 22.07
N SER A 279 -18.96 14.43 23.07
CA SER A 279 -17.87 13.48 22.83
C SER A 279 -18.28 12.30 21.93
N ASN A 280 -19.57 11.95 21.87
CA ASN A 280 -20.09 10.96 20.93
C ASN A 280 -20.00 11.45 19.48
N CYS A 281 -20.48 12.66 19.18
CA CYS A 281 -20.37 13.24 17.84
C CYS A 281 -18.90 13.44 17.43
N LYS A 282 -18.03 13.87 18.35
CA LYS A 282 -16.57 13.91 18.11
C LYS A 282 -16.05 12.55 17.64
N ARG A 283 -16.33 11.49 18.39
CA ARG A 283 -15.84 10.14 18.08
C ARG A 283 -16.41 9.58 16.79
N ARG A 284 -17.71 9.75 16.55
CA ARG A 284 -18.42 9.12 15.41
C ARG A 284 -18.18 9.83 14.09
N VAL A 285 -18.15 11.16 14.10
CA VAL A 285 -18.07 11.98 12.87
C VAL A 285 -16.63 12.43 12.60
N PHE A 286 -16.01 13.06 13.60
CA PHE A 286 -14.73 13.73 13.38
C PHE A 286 -13.56 12.74 13.38
N ASN A 287 -13.50 11.76 14.30
CA ASN A 287 -12.38 10.79 14.30
C ASN A 287 -12.34 9.94 13.03
N LYS A 288 -13.50 9.59 12.45
CA LYS A 288 -13.56 8.87 11.17
C LYS A 288 -12.96 9.70 10.04
N ARG A 289 -13.31 10.99 9.96
CA ARG A 289 -12.74 11.92 8.96
C ARG A 289 -11.25 12.13 9.15
N VAL A 290 -10.81 12.35 10.39
CA VAL A 290 -9.38 12.46 10.75
C VAL A 290 -8.63 11.20 10.31
N PHE A 291 -9.18 10.01 10.60
CA PHE A 291 -8.58 8.75 10.19
C PHE A 291 -8.44 8.62 8.67
N GLU A 292 -9.46 8.98 7.89
CA GLU A 292 -9.36 8.93 6.42
C GLU A 292 -8.33 9.95 5.88
N ILE A 293 -8.27 11.14 6.48
CA ILE A 293 -7.24 12.14 6.13
C ILE A 293 -5.84 11.60 6.44
N ASP A 294 -5.63 11.05 7.63
CA ASP A 294 -4.35 10.50 8.05
C ASP A 294 -3.96 9.32 7.17
N LYS A 295 -4.92 8.46 6.82
CA LYS A 295 -4.72 7.36 5.88
C LYS A 295 -4.28 7.88 4.51
N LEU A 296 -4.95 8.89 3.95
CA LEU A 296 -4.56 9.50 2.66
C LEU A 296 -3.17 10.14 2.75
N LYS A 297 -2.87 10.86 3.85
CA LYS A 297 -1.54 11.42 4.11
C LYS A 297 -0.47 10.33 4.17
N CYS A 298 -0.75 9.21 4.83
CA CYS A 298 0.16 8.06 4.88
C CYS A 298 0.31 7.40 3.50
N GLU A 299 -0.78 7.21 2.74
CA GLU A 299 -0.76 6.62 1.40
C GLU A 299 0.04 7.45 0.40
N ASN A 300 0.00 8.77 0.57
CA ASN A 300 0.74 9.74 -0.20
C ASN A 300 2.03 10.19 0.49
N GLY A 301 2.40 9.58 1.61
CA GLY A 301 3.60 9.94 2.37
C GLY A 301 4.87 9.62 1.60
N GLU A 302 5.97 10.29 1.96
CA GLU A 302 7.27 10.12 1.29
C GLU A 302 7.78 8.67 1.33
N PHE A 303 7.65 8.02 2.49
CA PHE A 303 7.96 6.59 2.63
C PHE A 303 7.13 5.75 1.66
N MET A 304 5.83 6.05 1.58
CA MET A 304 4.92 5.24 0.79
C MET A 304 5.13 5.42 -0.71
N ARG A 305 5.49 6.63 -1.15
CA ARG A 305 5.94 6.89 -2.53
C ARG A 305 7.20 6.09 -2.84
N SER A 306 8.19 6.09 -1.95
CA SER A 306 9.45 5.36 -2.11
C SER A 306 9.21 3.85 -2.20
N TYR A 307 8.40 3.28 -1.31
CA TYR A 307 8.04 1.87 -1.35
C TYR A 307 7.22 1.49 -2.59
N LYS A 308 6.25 2.33 -3.02
CA LYS A 308 5.48 2.09 -4.26
C LYS A 308 6.40 2.08 -5.48
N MET A 309 7.35 3.02 -5.55
CA MET A 309 8.36 3.07 -6.62
C MET A 309 9.24 1.81 -6.61
N TRP A 310 9.72 1.40 -5.44
CA TRP A 310 10.46 0.15 -5.25
C TRP A 310 9.68 -1.06 -5.77
N LYS A 311 8.43 -1.21 -5.33
CA LYS A 311 7.57 -2.33 -5.72
C LYS A 311 7.29 -2.36 -7.22
N MET A 312 7.04 -1.20 -7.83
CA MET A 312 6.83 -1.09 -9.27
C MET A 312 8.08 -1.51 -10.06
N ILE A 313 9.26 -1.02 -9.68
CA ILE A 313 10.51 -1.34 -10.39
C ILE A 313 10.90 -2.81 -10.19
N SER A 314 10.85 -3.30 -8.95
CA SER A 314 11.17 -4.70 -8.63
C SER A 314 10.25 -5.68 -9.35
N ASN A 315 8.93 -5.43 -9.36
CA ASN A 315 7.99 -6.25 -10.13
C ASN A 315 8.31 -6.24 -11.62
N LYS A 316 8.66 -5.07 -12.19
CA LYS A 316 9.04 -4.99 -13.61
C LYS A 316 10.29 -5.81 -13.90
N ILE A 317 11.32 -5.72 -13.06
CA ILE A 317 12.53 -6.54 -13.20
C ILE A 317 12.21 -8.04 -13.08
N GLN A 318 11.26 -8.44 -12.23
CA GLN A 318 10.86 -9.84 -12.09
C GLN A 318 10.16 -10.41 -13.32
N THR A 319 9.43 -9.57 -14.07
CA THR A 319 8.73 -10.01 -15.28
C THR A 319 9.63 -10.08 -16.51
N GLU A 320 10.74 -9.35 -16.53
CA GLU A 320 11.70 -9.37 -17.63
C GLU A 320 12.65 -10.57 -17.55
N ASN A 321 13.06 -11.10 -18.72
CA ASN A 321 14.12 -12.10 -18.78
C ASN A 321 15.48 -11.44 -18.53
N MET A 322 16.11 -11.81 -17.41
CA MET A 322 17.42 -11.29 -17.01
C MET A 322 18.59 -12.20 -17.39
N THR A 323 18.35 -13.44 -17.82
CA THR A 323 19.40 -14.42 -18.10
C THR A 323 19.88 -14.37 -19.53
N GLU A 324 19.07 -13.83 -20.44
CA GLU A 324 19.40 -13.71 -21.85
C GLU A 324 18.93 -12.36 -22.38
N ILE A 325 19.85 -11.62 -23.00
CA ILE A 325 19.58 -10.31 -23.59
C ILE A 325 19.51 -10.48 -25.11
N LYS A 326 18.37 -10.15 -25.72
CA LYS A 326 18.16 -10.35 -27.16
C LYS A 326 18.59 -9.14 -27.98
N ASN A 327 18.32 -7.94 -27.49
CA ASN A 327 18.60 -6.69 -28.21
C ASN A 327 19.15 -5.61 -27.26
N ASP A 328 19.64 -4.51 -27.82
CA ASP A 328 20.20 -3.39 -27.03
C ASP A 328 19.13 -2.58 -26.29
N GLU A 329 17.89 -2.58 -26.78
CA GLU A 329 16.77 -1.87 -26.15
C GLU A 329 16.39 -2.50 -24.80
N GLU A 330 16.26 -3.83 -24.75
CA GLU A 330 16.04 -4.63 -23.53
C GLU A 330 17.18 -4.39 -22.53
N ASN A 331 18.42 -4.39 -23.00
CA ASN A 331 19.58 -4.11 -22.17
C ASN A 331 19.52 -2.71 -21.54
N ALA A 332 19.28 -1.68 -22.37
CA ALA A 332 19.19 -0.30 -21.93
C ALA A 332 18.04 -0.09 -20.93
N MET A 333 16.90 -0.74 -21.17
CA MET A 333 15.76 -0.74 -20.26
C MET A 333 16.12 -1.34 -18.90
N LEU A 334 16.71 -2.53 -18.85
CA LEU A 334 17.10 -3.19 -17.60
C LEU A 334 18.12 -2.35 -16.82
N VAL A 335 19.15 -1.83 -17.50
CA VAL A 335 20.14 -0.92 -16.90
C VAL A 335 19.47 0.33 -16.33
N SER A 336 18.51 0.91 -17.04
CA SER A 336 17.73 2.06 -16.57
C SER A 336 16.93 1.74 -15.30
N LEU A 337 16.31 0.55 -15.22
CA LEU A 337 15.59 0.10 -14.02
C LEU A 337 16.51 -0.04 -12.81
N PHE A 338 17.68 -0.69 -12.96
CA PHE A 338 18.67 -0.79 -11.89
C PHE A 338 19.22 0.58 -11.46
N THR A 339 19.45 1.48 -12.41
CA THR A 339 19.89 2.86 -12.12
C THR A 339 18.84 3.62 -11.31
N ARG A 340 17.54 3.42 -11.60
CA ARG A 340 16.45 4.00 -10.82
C ARG A 340 16.38 3.43 -9.40
N LEU A 341 16.68 2.15 -9.21
CA LEU A 341 16.78 1.54 -7.88
C LEU A 341 17.91 2.13 -7.05
N ASP A 342 19.09 2.31 -7.64
CA ASP A 342 20.24 2.94 -6.98
C ASP A 342 19.93 4.39 -6.58
N LYS A 343 19.30 5.15 -7.48
CA LYS A 343 18.81 6.50 -7.16
C LYS A 343 17.81 6.50 -6.01
N LEU A 344 16.88 5.55 -5.98
CA LEU A 344 15.89 5.42 -4.90
C LEU A 344 16.57 5.10 -3.56
N ALA A 345 17.57 4.22 -3.54
CA ALA A 345 18.33 3.91 -2.32
C ALA A 345 19.05 5.15 -1.78
N LYS A 346 19.70 5.94 -2.65
CA LYS A 346 20.35 7.20 -2.27
C LYS A 346 19.35 8.25 -1.77
N GLN A 347 18.18 8.35 -2.40
CA GLN A 347 17.11 9.23 -1.92
C GLN A 347 16.68 8.85 -0.50
N ILE A 348 16.50 7.56 -0.21
CA ILE A 348 16.16 7.07 1.13
C ILE A 348 17.27 7.43 2.14
N GLN A 349 18.55 7.31 1.76
CA GLN A 349 19.66 7.72 2.62
C GLN A 349 19.60 9.21 2.96
N ASN A 350 19.34 10.07 1.98
CA ASN A 350 19.21 11.52 2.22
C ASN A 350 18.01 11.85 3.13
N ILE A 351 16.87 11.21 2.92
CA ILE A 351 15.68 11.41 3.77
C ILE A 351 16.00 11.07 5.22
N LYS A 352 16.73 9.97 5.46
CA LYS A 352 17.14 9.54 6.80
C LYS A 352 18.10 10.52 7.48
N SER A 353 18.92 11.25 6.72
CA SER A 353 19.88 12.21 7.28
C SER A 353 19.31 13.61 7.50
N GLU A 354 18.38 14.04 6.65
CA GLU A 354 17.88 15.41 6.63
C GLU A 354 16.55 15.59 7.37
N SER A 355 15.75 14.53 7.50
CA SER A 355 14.40 14.63 8.05
C SER A 355 14.34 14.28 9.54
N GLN A 356 13.47 14.98 10.27
CA GLN A 356 13.19 14.71 11.67
C GLN A 356 12.20 13.53 11.78
N LEU A 357 12.72 12.31 11.61
CA LEU A 357 11.94 11.07 11.60
C LEU A 357 11.70 10.52 13.00
N SER A 358 10.54 9.90 13.21
CA SER A 358 10.29 9.07 14.39
C SER A 358 11.13 7.78 14.36
N ILE A 359 11.30 7.15 15.52
CA ILE A 359 12.03 5.88 15.65
C ILE A 359 11.44 4.80 14.73
N ASP A 360 10.12 4.73 14.63
CA ASP A 360 9.46 3.70 13.82
C ASP A 360 9.53 4.00 12.32
N GLU A 361 9.47 5.26 11.91
CA GLU A 361 9.73 5.65 10.51
C GLU A 361 11.16 5.31 10.11
N LEU A 362 12.15 5.57 10.97
CA LEU A 362 13.54 5.23 10.71
C LEU A 362 13.72 3.72 10.52
N LYS A 363 13.06 2.89 11.34
CA LYS A 363 13.07 1.41 11.16
C LYS A 363 12.47 1.00 9.80
N LEU A 364 11.37 1.63 9.40
CA LEU A 364 10.73 1.35 8.11
C LEU A 364 11.67 1.70 6.94
N TYR A 365 12.28 2.89 6.96
CA TYR A 365 13.25 3.29 5.93
C TYR A 365 14.49 2.39 5.89
N ASN A 366 15.04 2.03 7.05
CA ASN A 366 16.17 1.08 7.13
C ASN A 366 15.81 -0.28 6.51
N THR A 367 14.59 -0.77 6.78
CA THR A 367 14.10 -2.04 6.23
C THR A 367 13.94 -1.96 4.72
N LEU A 368 13.41 -0.85 4.21
CA LEU A 368 13.24 -0.64 2.77
C LEU A 368 14.60 -0.51 2.05
N GLU A 369 15.52 0.28 2.59
CA GLU A 369 16.88 0.42 2.06
C GLU A 369 17.58 -0.94 1.98
N TYR A 370 17.55 -1.71 3.07
CA TYR A 370 18.11 -3.05 3.12
C TYR A 370 17.50 -3.97 2.05
N ALA A 371 16.17 -3.92 1.87
CA ALA A 371 15.49 -4.70 0.84
C ALA A 371 15.94 -4.32 -0.59
N ILE A 372 16.06 -3.01 -0.88
CA ILE A 372 16.52 -2.52 -2.18
C ILE A 372 17.96 -2.96 -2.45
N VAL A 373 18.86 -2.73 -1.50
CA VAL A 373 20.29 -3.06 -1.63
C VAL A 373 20.48 -4.56 -1.86
N ASN A 374 19.85 -5.41 -1.05
CA ASN A 374 19.96 -6.85 -1.22
C ASN A 374 19.42 -7.33 -2.57
N TYR A 375 18.32 -6.74 -3.03
CA TYR A 375 17.76 -7.12 -4.33
C TYR A 375 18.68 -6.72 -5.49
N VAL A 376 19.26 -5.52 -5.44
CA VAL A 376 20.26 -5.08 -6.43
C VAL A 376 21.45 -6.04 -6.41
N GLN A 377 21.98 -6.36 -5.22
CA GLN A 377 23.11 -7.29 -5.07
C GLN A 377 22.79 -8.70 -5.59
N ALA A 378 21.56 -9.19 -5.42
CA ALA A 378 21.16 -10.50 -5.89
C ALA A 378 20.92 -10.57 -7.41
N LYS A 379 20.39 -9.50 -8.01
CA LYS A 379 19.92 -9.51 -9.42
C LYS A 379 20.91 -8.89 -10.41
N LEU A 380 21.65 -7.86 -10.01
CA LEU A 380 22.60 -7.18 -10.90
C LEU A 380 23.69 -8.10 -11.48
N PRO A 381 24.26 -9.07 -10.73
CA PRO A 381 25.25 -10.00 -11.29
C PRO A 381 24.68 -10.87 -12.41
N ILE A 382 23.39 -11.24 -12.34
CA ILE A 382 22.71 -12.03 -13.38
C ILE A 382 22.67 -11.24 -14.69
N LEU A 383 22.30 -9.95 -14.60
CA LEU A 383 22.29 -9.07 -15.76
C LEU A 383 23.69 -8.91 -16.38
N ARG A 384 24.72 -8.69 -15.54
CA ARG A 384 26.10 -8.53 -16.02
C ARG A 384 26.59 -9.77 -16.75
N LYS A 385 26.30 -10.96 -16.21
CA LYS A 385 26.63 -12.22 -16.87
C LYS A 385 25.96 -12.34 -18.25
N ALA A 386 24.67 -12.01 -18.34
CA ALA A 386 23.95 -12.03 -19.62
C ALA A 386 24.50 -11.02 -20.64
N GLN A 387 24.95 -9.84 -20.17
CA GLN A 387 25.63 -8.84 -21.01
C GLN A 387 26.97 -9.35 -21.54
N GLU A 388 27.78 -9.97 -20.68
CA GLU A 388 29.07 -10.58 -21.04
C GLU A 388 28.89 -11.69 -22.08
N GLU A 389 27.90 -12.57 -21.89
CA GLU A 389 27.57 -13.65 -22.84
C GLU A 389 27.09 -13.09 -24.19
N LYS A 390 26.30 -12.02 -24.20
CA LYS A 390 25.88 -11.34 -25.43
C LYS A 390 27.09 -10.77 -26.19
N LEU A 391 27.95 -10.02 -25.49
CA LEU A 391 29.17 -9.46 -26.06
C LEU A 391 30.11 -10.53 -26.61
N ALA A 392 30.20 -11.68 -25.94
CA ALA A 392 31.00 -12.81 -26.43
C ALA A 392 30.45 -13.36 -27.76
N ARG A 393 29.13 -13.57 -27.87
CA ARG A 393 28.48 -14.03 -29.12
C ARG A 393 28.68 -13.04 -30.26
N GLU A 394 28.53 -11.74 -30.01
CA GLU A 394 28.74 -10.71 -31.03
C GLU A 394 30.20 -10.67 -31.52
N ARG A 395 31.16 -10.86 -30.61
CA ARG A 395 32.58 -10.98 -30.96
C ARG A 395 32.87 -12.22 -31.80
N GLU A 396 32.26 -13.36 -31.49
CA GLU A 396 32.40 -14.58 -32.28
C GLU A 396 31.87 -14.39 -33.71
N VAL A 397 30.68 -13.80 -33.87
CA VAL A 397 30.11 -13.50 -35.20
C VAL A 397 31.01 -12.54 -35.99
N LEU A 398 31.51 -11.48 -35.36
CA LEU A 398 32.47 -10.58 -35.98
C LEU A 398 33.76 -11.30 -36.40
N GLN A 399 34.26 -12.22 -35.57
CA GLN A 399 35.46 -12.99 -35.86
C GLN A 399 35.26 -13.96 -37.02
N GLU A 400 34.10 -14.60 -37.13
CA GLU A 400 33.73 -15.45 -38.27
C GLU A 400 33.64 -14.65 -39.57
N LEU A 401 33.05 -13.46 -39.54
CA LEU A 401 33.00 -12.55 -40.70
C LEU A 401 34.40 -12.12 -41.16
N ILE A 402 35.32 -11.90 -40.23
CA ILE A 402 36.72 -11.57 -40.53
C ILE A 402 37.45 -12.78 -41.13
N ASN A 403 37.26 -13.98 -40.57
CA ASN A 403 37.94 -15.19 -41.01
C ASN A 403 37.38 -15.74 -42.35
N GLY A 404 36.12 -15.45 -42.66
CA GLY A 404 35.44 -15.87 -43.90
C GLY A 404 35.82 -15.07 -45.16
N LYS A 405 36.51 -13.92 -45.02
CA LYS A 405 37.11 -13.23 -46.16
C LYS A 405 38.43 -13.94 -46.55
N PRO A 406 38.59 -14.45 -47.79
CA PRO A 406 39.85 -15.03 -48.20
C PRO A 406 40.94 -13.95 -48.14
N LYS A 407 41.95 -14.14 -47.29
CA LYS A 407 43.16 -13.31 -47.31
C LYS A 407 43.82 -13.49 -48.67
N LEU A 408 43.79 -12.47 -49.52
CA LEU A 408 44.62 -12.45 -50.73
C LEU A 408 46.08 -12.64 -50.31
N SER A 409 46.84 -13.45 -51.06
CA SER A 409 48.25 -13.60 -50.75
C SER A 409 48.98 -12.26 -50.96
N MET A 410 50.09 -12.03 -50.24
CA MET A 410 50.92 -10.83 -50.43
C MET A 410 51.36 -10.62 -51.89
N ARG A 411 51.41 -11.71 -52.68
CA ARG A 411 51.70 -11.65 -54.11
C ARG A 411 50.50 -11.17 -54.92
N ASP A 412 49.31 -11.72 -54.66
CA ASP A 412 48.09 -11.35 -55.37
C ASP A 412 47.68 -9.90 -55.08
N LEU A 413 47.92 -9.42 -53.85
CA LEU A 413 47.73 -8.01 -53.48
C LEU A 413 48.63 -7.07 -54.29
N ARG A 414 49.91 -7.42 -54.45
CA ARG A 414 50.86 -6.63 -55.25
C ARG A 414 50.46 -6.62 -56.72
N GLU A 415 50.17 -7.79 -57.30
CA GLU A 415 49.78 -7.90 -58.70
C GLU A 415 48.49 -7.13 -59.00
N LYS A 416 47.48 -7.20 -58.11
CA LYS A 416 46.23 -6.45 -58.27
C LYS A 416 46.40 -4.95 -58.08
N ARG A 417 47.25 -4.49 -57.16
CA ARG A 417 47.58 -3.05 -56.99
C ARG A 417 48.34 -2.49 -58.17
N GLU A 418 49.31 -3.24 -58.69
CA GLU A 418 50.06 -2.87 -59.89
C GLU A 418 49.12 -2.77 -61.10
N LYS A 419 48.22 -3.76 -61.26
CA LYS A 419 47.19 -3.73 -62.30
C LYS A 419 46.24 -2.52 -62.16
N LEU A 420 45.81 -2.21 -60.94
CA LEU A 420 44.97 -1.04 -60.66
C LEU A 420 45.69 0.28 -60.97
N MET A 421 46.97 0.38 -60.65
CA MET A 421 47.79 1.57 -60.96
C MET A 421 47.93 1.75 -62.48
N VAL A 422 48.21 0.68 -63.21
CA VAL A 422 48.32 0.69 -64.67
C VAL A 422 46.99 1.10 -65.33
N LEU A 423 45.86 0.54 -64.87
CA LEU A 423 44.55 0.89 -65.43
C LEU A 423 44.15 2.34 -65.16
N ASN A 424 44.47 2.90 -64.00
CA ASN A 424 44.24 4.32 -63.71
C ASN A 424 45.10 5.23 -64.60
N GLU A 425 46.35 4.86 -64.87
CA GLU A 425 47.21 5.59 -65.80
C GLU A 425 46.65 5.51 -67.24
N GLN A 426 46.22 4.32 -67.67
CA GLN A 426 45.58 4.13 -68.98
C GLN A 426 44.30 4.96 -69.11
N LYS A 427 43.47 5.00 -68.06
CA LYS A 427 42.28 5.85 -68.01
C LYS A 427 42.64 7.32 -68.23
N PHE A 428 43.64 7.83 -67.52
CA PHE A 428 44.08 9.22 -67.65
C PHE A 428 44.58 9.55 -69.07
N VAL A 429 45.35 8.64 -69.68
CA VAL A 429 45.84 8.80 -71.06
C VAL A 429 44.67 8.81 -72.06
N VAL A 430 43.72 7.88 -71.93
CA VAL A 430 42.54 7.78 -72.81
C VAL A 430 41.62 8.99 -72.63
N GLU A 431 41.42 9.48 -71.41
CA GLU A 431 40.70 10.73 -71.12
C GLU A 431 41.37 11.95 -71.76
N SER A 432 42.70 12.04 -71.70
CA SER A 432 43.44 13.11 -72.36
C SER A 432 43.30 13.04 -73.88
N MET A 433 43.41 11.84 -74.48
CA MET A 433 43.19 11.62 -75.91
C MET A 433 41.77 11.97 -76.32
N TYR A 434 40.78 11.66 -75.49
CA TYR A 434 39.38 12.00 -75.69
C TYR A 434 39.18 13.52 -75.77
N GLN A 435 39.77 14.29 -74.83
CA GLN A 435 39.70 15.74 -74.86
C GLN A 435 40.36 16.34 -76.10
N ASP A 436 41.47 15.77 -76.56
CA ASP A 436 42.17 16.26 -77.75
C ASP A 436 41.43 15.94 -79.06
N PHE A 437 40.82 14.75 -79.18
CA PHE A 437 39.98 14.41 -80.34
C PHE A 437 38.68 15.23 -80.36
N LYS A 438 38.15 15.57 -79.18
CA LYS A 438 37.01 16.49 -79.03
C LYS A 438 37.36 17.92 -79.51
N LYS A 439 38.56 18.42 -79.20
CA LYS A 439 39.06 19.71 -79.72
C LYS A 439 39.26 19.68 -81.25
N GLN A 440 39.71 18.55 -81.78
CA GLN A 440 39.96 18.36 -83.22
C GLN A 440 38.70 18.00 -84.04
N ARG A 441 37.51 17.91 -83.39
CA ARG A 441 36.22 17.55 -84.03
C ARG A 441 36.22 16.20 -84.76
N ARG A 442 37.05 15.25 -84.30
CA ARG A 442 37.12 13.88 -84.84
C ARG A 442 36.12 12.98 -84.12
N PHE A 443 34.82 13.19 -84.37
CA PHE A 443 33.75 12.54 -83.62
C PHE A 443 33.59 11.04 -83.87
N ASP A 444 34.04 10.53 -85.03
CA ASP A 444 33.98 9.10 -85.33
C ASP A 444 34.93 8.27 -84.45
N ASP A 445 36.09 8.85 -84.09
CA ASP A 445 37.09 8.22 -83.22
C ASP A 445 36.71 8.30 -81.73
N LEU A 446 35.81 9.23 -81.35
CA LEU A 446 35.37 9.37 -79.95
C LEU A 446 34.54 8.18 -79.49
N LYS A 447 33.72 7.57 -80.37
CA LYS A 447 32.91 6.39 -80.02
C LYS A 447 33.78 5.18 -79.65
N ALA A 448 34.91 5.02 -80.32
CA ALA A 448 35.87 3.95 -80.03
C ALA A 448 36.58 4.19 -78.68
N LEU A 449 36.87 5.46 -78.35
CA LEU A 449 37.46 5.84 -77.07
C LEU A 449 36.47 5.74 -75.91
N ASP A 450 35.19 6.10 -76.11
CA ASP A 450 34.12 5.96 -75.11
C ASP A 450 33.97 4.49 -74.68
N SER A 451 33.89 3.56 -75.64
CA SER A 451 33.81 2.12 -75.33
C SER A 451 35.05 1.62 -74.57
N ASN A 452 36.23 2.14 -74.89
CA ASN A 452 37.48 1.75 -74.23
C ASN A 452 37.53 2.28 -72.79
N LEU A 453 37.05 3.50 -72.58
CA LEU A 453 36.98 4.14 -71.27
C LEU A 453 35.96 3.42 -70.37
N GLU A 454 34.80 3.04 -70.90
CA GLU A 454 33.81 2.22 -70.18
C GLU A 454 34.36 0.85 -69.74
N ASP A 455 35.15 0.20 -70.59
CA ASP A 455 35.76 -1.09 -70.27
C ASP A 455 36.85 -0.96 -69.18
N ILE A 456 37.71 0.07 -69.29
CA ILE A 456 38.72 0.38 -68.27
C ILE A 456 38.07 0.74 -66.93
N GLU A 457 37.00 1.55 -66.94
CA GLU A 457 36.28 1.93 -65.72
C GLU A 457 35.64 0.73 -65.02
N ARG A 458 35.04 -0.18 -65.79
CA ARG A 458 34.45 -1.42 -65.26
C ARG A 458 35.50 -2.30 -64.60
N GLU A 459 36.68 -2.42 -65.21
CA GLU A 459 37.77 -3.23 -64.67
C GLU A 459 38.41 -2.59 -63.43
N ILE A 460 38.54 -1.27 -63.38
CA ILE A 460 38.95 -0.51 -62.18
C ILE A 460 37.97 -0.73 -61.04
N GLN A 461 36.66 -0.65 -61.32
CA GLN A 461 35.63 -0.86 -60.30
C GLN A 461 35.70 -2.29 -59.73
N GLN A 462 35.79 -3.30 -60.60
CA GLN A 462 35.91 -4.69 -60.17
C GLN A 462 37.16 -4.93 -59.31
N LEU A 463 38.32 -4.40 -59.71
CA LEU A 463 39.55 -4.52 -58.92
C LEU A 463 39.48 -3.78 -57.59
N THR A 464 38.80 -2.64 -57.53
CA THR A 464 38.61 -1.87 -56.30
C THR A 464 37.69 -2.61 -55.31
N GLU A 465 36.62 -3.22 -55.81
CA GLU A 465 35.72 -4.06 -55.00
C GLU A 465 36.42 -5.32 -54.48
N GLU A 466 37.29 -5.94 -55.29
CA GLU A 466 38.09 -7.11 -54.89
C GLU A 466 39.22 -6.78 -53.89
N LEU A 467 39.76 -5.55 -53.92
CA LEU A 467 40.81 -5.09 -52.99
C LEU A 467 40.25 -4.52 -51.68
N GLY A 468 39.01 -4.01 -51.68
CA GLY A 468 38.36 -3.43 -50.50
C GLY A 468 39.20 -2.32 -49.83
N ASP A 469 39.33 -2.38 -48.50
CA ASP A 469 40.10 -1.40 -47.71
C ASP A 469 41.63 -1.46 -47.98
N GLU A 470 42.12 -2.49 -48.66
CA GLU A 470 43.54 -2.65 -49.01
C GLU A 470 43.92 -2.02 -50.38
N ALA A 471 43.00 -1.29 -51.02
CA ALA A 471 43.26 -0.65 -52.31
C ALA A 471 44.22 0.55 -52.23
N PHE A 472 44.27 1.26 -51.09
CA PHE A 472 44.98 2.55 -50.94
C PHE A 472 46.00 2.61 -49.78
N HIS A 473 46.23 1.48 -49.10
CA HIS A 473 47.24 1.34 -48.03
C HIS A 473 48.55 0.77 -48.54
#